data_AF-A0A2N3AWN2-F1
#
_entry.id   AF-A0A2N3AWN2-F1
#
_cell.length_a   1.000
_cell.length_b   1.000
_cell.length_c   1.000
_cell.angle_alpha   90.00
_cell.angle_beta   90.00
_cell.angle_gamma   90.00
#
_symmetry.space_group_name_H-M   'P 1'
#
loop_
_entity.id
_entity.type
_entity.pdbx_description
1 polymer ?
#
loop_
_entity_poly.entity_id
_entity_poly.type
_entity_poly.pdbx_seq_one_letter_code
_entity_poly.pdbx_strand_id
1 'polypeptide(L)'
;FLHPNERAGGLGLLLARSRYMFVAMHRARFADRLLAELRGIIDERGGSPFWDGVAGRFFGMSFQDADYFNAINGNQFIADLMPKHPVYIAMLDDDARSVIGVPHPTGRAAMRMLENEGFRHDGYVDIFDGGPTMVAHTDDVTSVKGSVRAYVTALSASEGERAILATGQLGTFRACFGARVLDADGGIAIDSASADLLDVSEGDTVWSVAR
;
A
#
# COMPACT_ATOMS: atom_id res chain seq x y z
N PHE A 1 7.96 3.92 2.26
CA PHE A 1 9.31 3.36 2.44
C PHE A 1 9.53 3.10 3.93
N LEU A 2 10.22 2.03 4.27
CA LEU A 2 10.63 1.75 5.65
C LEU A 2 12.13 1.46 5.63
N HIS A 3 12.86 2.16 6.49
CA HIS A 3 14.30 1.99 6.60
C HIS A 3 14.63 0.51 6.86
N PRO A 4 15.65 -0.08 6.21
CA PRO A 4 15.94 -1.51 6.32
C PRO A 4 16.02 -2.05 7.76
N ASN A 5 16.61 -1.26 8.67
CA ASN A 5 16.76 -1.63 10.08
C ASN A 5 15.43 -1.70 10.84
N GLU A 6 14.38 -1.03 10.33
CA GLU A 6 13.06 -0.96 10.95
C GLU A 6 12.08 -2.01 10.38
N ARG A 7 12.53 -2.88 9.46
CA ARG A 7 11.66 -3.87 8.81
C ARG A 7 11.26 -5.03 9.72
N ALA A 8 11.88 -5.16 10.88
CA ALA A 8 11.50 -6.11 11.92
C ALA A 8 10.27 -5.62 12.72
N GLY A 9 9.66 -6.50 13.52
CA GLY A 9 8.64 -6.09 14.50
C GLY A 9 7.25 -5.72 13.94
N GLY A 10 7.04 -5.76 12.62
CA GLY A 10 5.75 -5.50 12.00
C GLY A 10 5.46 -4.02 11.69
N LEU A 11 6.44 -3.13 11.80
CA LEU A 11 6.26 -1.71 11.49
C LEU A 11 5.88 -1.47 10.02
N GLY A 12 6.34 -2.32 9.10
CA GLY A 12 5.88 -2.28 7.70
C GLY A 12 4.37 -2.52 7.57
N LEU A 13 3.82 -3.43 8.38
CA LEU A 13 2.39 -3.71 8.45
C LEU A 13 1.62 -2.52 9.03
N LEU A 14 2.13 -1.92 10.12
CA LEU A 14 1.52 -0.72 10.70
C LEU A 14 1.44 0.41 9.68
N LEU A 15 2.56 0.73 9.02
CA LEU A 15 2.61 1.78 8.00
C LEU A 15 1.69 1.48 6.81
N ALA A 16 1.57 0.21 6.43
CA ALA A 16 0.72 -0.16 5.34
C ALA A 16 -0.76 0.01 5.69
N ARG A 17 -1.19 -0.60 6.80
CA ARG A 17 -2.59 -0.72 7.21
C ARG A 17 -3.14 0.53 7.89
N SER A 18 -2.30 1.38 8.48
CA SER A 18 -2.72 2.69 9.00
C SER A 18 -3.32 3.57 7.91
N ARG A 19 -2.86 3.43 6.66
CA ARG A 19 -3.44 4.11 5.50
C ARG A 19 -4.86 3.65 5.22
N TYR A 20 -5.13 2.35 5.36
CA TYR A 20 -6.48 1.81 5.20
C TYR A 20 -7.40 2.22 6.36
N MET A 21 -6.87 2.30 7.58
CA MET A 21 -7.59 2.89 8.71
C MET A 21 -7.96 4.36 8.44
N PHE A 22 -7.02 5.15 7.91
CA PHE A 22 -7.30 6.52 7.50
C PHE A 22 -8.38 6.59 6.42
N VAL A 23 -8.34 5.68 5.43
CA VAL A 23 -9.36 5.57 4.39
C VAL A 23 -10.73 5.26 4.99
N ALA A 24 -10.82 4.28 5.90
CA ALA A 24 -12.07 3.93 6.56
C ALA A 24 -12.68 5.11 7.34
N MET A 25 -11.84 5.81 8.13
CA MET A 25 -12.22 6.98 8.91
C MET A 25 -12.68 8.16 8.05
N HIS A 26 -12.26 8.23 6.78
CA HIS A 26 -12.52 9.36 5.89
C HIS A 26 -13.09 8.90 4.54
N ARG A 27 -13.93 7.85 4.53
CA ARG A 27 -14.33 7.12 3.33
C ARG A 27 -14.83 7.99 2.17
N ALA A 28 -15.56 9.07 2.48
CA ALA A 28 -16.09 10.00 1.49
C ALA A 28 -15.01 10.79 0.70
N ARG A 29 -13.75 10.75 1.13
CA ARG A 29 -12.61 11.39 0.46
C ARG A 29 -11.89 10.49 -0.53
N PHE A 30 -12.23 9.20 -0.56
CA PHE A 30 -11.55 8.20 -1.37
C PHE A 30 -12.51 7.63 -2.42
N ALA A 31 -11.96 7.24 -3.57
CA ALA A 31 -12.69 6.57 -4.62
C ALA A 31 -13.13 5.15 -4.18
N ASP A 32 -13.99 4.52 -4.98
CA ASP A 32 -14.48 3.15 -4.72
C ASP A 32 -13.45 2.06 -5.06
N ARG A 33 -12.31 2.44 -5.65
CA ARG A 33 -11.20 1.54 -5.94
C ARG A 33 -9.90 2.13 -5.44
N LEU A 34 -9.08 1.28 -4.81
CA LEU A 34 -7.71 1.58 -4.46
C LEU A 34 -6.76 0.88 -5.43
N LEU A 35 -5.67 1.57 -5.75
CA LEU A 35 -4.61 1.10 -6.64
C LEU A 35 -3.29 1.11 -5.87
N ALA A 36 -2.46 0.11 -6.10
CA ALA A 36 -1.09 0.05 -5.61
C ALA A 36 -0.18 -0.50 -6.70
N GLU A 37 0.75 0.33 -7.17
CA GLU A 37 1.73 -0.08 -8.18
C GLU A 37 3.00 -0.58 -7.51
N LEU A 38 3.43 -1.76 -7.92
CA LEU A 38 4.66 -2.37 -7.44
C LEU A 38 5.71 -2.25 -8.53
N ARG A 39 6.89 -1.76 -8.15
CA ARG A 39 8.07 -1.73 -9.02
C ARG A 39 8.33 -3.09 -9.65
N GLY A 40 8.56 -3.11 -10.95
CA GLY A 40 8.92 -4.28 -11.75
C GLY A 40 10.39 -4.69 -11.59
N ILE A 41 10.85 -5.57 -12.47
CA ILE A 41 12.23 -6.06 -12.43
C ILE A 41 13.18 -4.97 -12.96
N ILE A 42 14.17 -4.64 -12.13
CA ILE A 42 15.31 -3.80 -12.46
C ILE A 42 16.55 -4.59 -12.06
N ASP A 43 17.51 -4.72 -12.97
CA ASP A 43 18.74 -5.45 -12.74
C ASP A 43 19.73 -4.65 -11.86
N GLU A 44 20.84 -5.28 -11.49
CA GLU A 44 21.87 -4.67 -10.65
C GLU A 44 22.60 -3.50 -11.31
N ARG A 45 22.53 -3.41 -12.65
CA ARG A 45 23.08 -2.31 -13.45
C ARG A 45 22.08 -1.17 -13.63
N GLY A 46 20.87 -1.30 -13.07
CA GLY A 46 19.78 -0.34 -13.16
C GLY A 46 19.07 -0.35 -14.51
N GLY A 47 19.15 -1.44 -15.27
CA GLY A 47 18.37 -1.66 -16.49
C GLY A 47 17.05 -2.38 -16.19
N SER A 48 16.05 -2.21 -17.05
CA SER A 48 14.78 -2.96 -16.97
C SER A 48 14.59 -3.79 -18.24
N PRO A 49 14.47 -5.13 -18.13
CA PRO A 49 14.20 -5.97 -19.30
C PRO A 49 12.88 -5.60 -20.00
N PHE A 50 11.88 -5.14 -19.24
CA PHE A 50 10.63 -4.65 -19.81
C PHE A 50 10.85 -3.37 -20.63
N TRP A 51 11.60 -2.40 -20.08
CA TRP A 51 11.96 -1.18 -20.78
C TRP A 51 12.67 -1.49 -22.10
N ASP A 52 13.73 -2.30 -22.05
CA ASP A 52 14.56 -2.59 -23.23
C ASP A 52 13.79 -3.33 -24.33
N GLY A 53 12.87 -4.23 -23.94
CA GLY A 53 12.06 -4.99 -24.88
C GLY A 53 10.84 -4.25 -25.44
N VAL A 54 10.31 -3.28 -24.71
CA VAL A 54 9.08 -2.56 -25.08
C VAL A 54 9.38 -1.08 -25.31
N ALA A 55 9.54 -0.35 -24.20
CA ALA A 55 9.54 1.10 -24.20
C ALA A 55 10.78 1.66 -24.91
N GLY A 56 11.99 1.29 -24.50
CA GLY A 56 13.26 1.81 -25.00
C GLY A 56 13.41 1.80 -26.52
N ARG A 57 12.74 0.86 -27.22
CA ARG A 57 12.68 0.81 -28.69
C ARG A 57 11.99 2.04 -29.32
N PHE A 58 11.10 2.71 -28.60
CA PHE A 58 10.41 3.93 -29.03
C PHE A 58 11.10 5.22 -28.57
N PHE A 59 11.83 5.19 -27.45
CA PHE A 59 12.35 6.40 -26.79
C PHE A 59 13.82 6.70 -27.07
N GLY A 60 14.61 5.72 -27.53
CA GLY A 60 16.04 5.93 -27.82
C GLY A 60 16.89 6.36 -26.62
N MET A 61 16.41 6.09 -25.40
CA MET A 61 17.07 6.42 -24.13
C MET A 61 17.10 5.21 -23.20
N SER A 62 18.07 5.19 -22.27
CA SER A 62 18.14 4.14 -21.26
C SER A 62 17.00 4.25 -20.25
N PHE A 63 16.72 3.16 -19.53
CA PHE A 63 15.75 3.17 -18.44
C PHE A 63 16.11 4.23 -17.38
N GLN A 64 17.39 4.37 -17.05
CA GLN A 64 17.86 5.34 -16.05
C GLN A 64 17.59 6.78 -16.48
N ASP A 65 17.85 7.10 -17.75
CA ASP A 65 17.57 8.42 -18.30
C ASP A 65 16.06 8.71 -18.29
N ALA A 66 15.25 7.71 -18.64
CA ALA A 66 13.79 7.83 -18.64
C ALA A 66 13.21 7.99 -17.22
N ASP A 67 13.68 7.21 -16.25
CA ASP A 67 13.26 7.30 -14.85
C ASP A 67 13.66 8.65 -14.24
N TYR A 68 14.88 9.12 -14.51
CA TYR A 68 15.34 10.45 -14.10
C TYR A 68 14.51 11.57 -14.74
N PHE A 69 14.23 11.48 -16.04
CA PHE A 69 13.41 12.46 -16.73
C PHE A 69 11.97 12.48 -16.17
N ASN A 70 11.38 11.31 -15.90
CA ASN A 70 10.07 11.16 -15.29
C ASN A 70 10.01 11.79 -13.89
N ALA A 71 11.04 11.57 -13.07
CA ALA A 71 11.11 12.13 -11.73
C ALA A 71 11.11 13.67 -11.72
N ILE A 72 11.65 14.32 -12.76
CA ILE A 72 11.73 15.78 -12.87
C ILE A 72 10.52 16.38 -13.57
N ASN A 73 10.01 15.72 -14.62
CA ASN A 73 9.03 16.31 -15.54
C ASN A 73 7.62 15.72 -15.40
N GLY A 74 7.44 14.69 -14.57
CA GLY A 74 6.19 13.95 -14.42
C GLY A 74 5.98 12.92 -15.52
N ASN A 75 4.87 12.18 -15.44
CA ASN A 75 4.60 10.98 -16.25
C ASN A 75 3.87 11.24 -17.58
N GLN A 76 3.55 12.48 -17.91
CA GLN A 76 2.78 12.78 -19.13
C GLN A 76 3.56 12.45 -20.41
N PHE A 77 4.88 12.72 -20.42
CA PHE A 77 5.71 12.51 -21.62
C PHE A 77 5.70 11.05 -22.09
N ILE A 78 5.73 10.10 -21.15
CA ILE A 78 5.77 8.68 -21.48
C ILE A 78 4.41 8.22 -22.02
N ALA A 79 3.31 8.71 -21.46
CA ALA A 79 1.96 8.39 -21.93
C ALA A 79 1.72 8.91 -23.36
N ASP A 80 2.28 10.07 -23.69
CA ASP A 80 2.16 10.67 -25.02
C ASP A 80 2.94 9.88 -26.07
N LEU A 81 4.11 9.36 -25.71
CA LEU A 81 5.06 8.69 -26.59
C LEU A 81 4.88 7.17 -26.68
N MET A 82 4.13 6.56 -25.75
CA MET A 82 3.81 5.14 -25.80
C MET A 82 3.02 4.79 -27.08
N PRO A 83 3.22 3.57 -27.63
CA PRO A 83 2.46 3.10 -28.77
C PRO A 83 0.95 3.22 -28.53
N LYS A 84 0.24 3.88 -29.45
CA LYS A 84 -1.22 3.98 -29.39
C LYS A 84 -1.92 2.70 -29.85
N HIS A 85 -1.16 1.76 -30.41
CA HIS A 85 -1.64 0.47 -30.89
C HIS A 85 -1.15 -0.66 -29.98
N PRO A 86 -1.89 -1.79 -29.90
CA PRO A 86 -1.49 -2.92 -29.08
C PRO A 86 -0.09 -3.44 -29.43
N VAL A 87 0.69 -3.75 -28.39
CA VAL A 87 1.96 -4.45 -28.51
C VAL A 87 1.71 -5.95 -28.30
N TYR A 88 2.07 -6.77 -29.29
CA TYR A 88 1.93 -8.22 -29.18
C TYR A 88 3.04 -8.80 -28.29
N ILE A 89 2.69 -9.27 -27.10
CA ILE A 89 3.66 -9.87 -26.16
C ILE A 89 4.42 -11.06 -26.76
N ALA A 90 3.83 -11.75 -27.74
CA ALA A 90 4.47 -12.86 -28.45
C ALA A 90 5.64 -12.43 -29.36
N MET A 91 5.77 -11.12 -29.64
CA MET A 91 6.86 -10.54 -30.42
C MET A 91 7.96 -9.92 -29.54
N LEU A 92 7.80 -9.94 -28.22
CA LEU A 92 8.81 -9.46 -27.29
C LEU A 92 9.87 -10.54 -27.07
N ASP A 93 11.10 -10.10 -26.77
CA ASP A 93 12.16 -11.00 -26.35
C ASP A 93 11.76 -11.70 -25.04
N ASP A 94 12.26 -12.92 -24.83
CA ASP A 94 11.87 -13.75 -23.68
C ASP A 94 12.11 -13.06 -22.33
N ASP A 95 13.21 -12.33 -22.21
CA ASP A 95 13.57 -11.59 -21.00
C ASP A 95 12.56 -10.50 -20.68
N ALA A 96 12.08 -9.76 -21.70
CA ALA A 96 11.07 -8.72 -21.52
C ALA A 96 9.69 -9.32 -21.22
N ARG A 97 9.33 -10.42 -21.89
CA ARG A 97 8.04 -11.10 -21.69
C ARG A 97 7.94 -11.72 -20.30
N SER A 98 9.02 -12.30 -19.79
CA SER A 98 9.03 -13.04 -18.52
C SER A 98 8.86 -12.15 -17.28
N VAL A 99 9.12 -10.84 -17.40
CA VAL A 99 9.04 -9.89 -16.29
C VAL A 99 7.72 -9.09 -16.22
N ILE A 100 6.83 -9.26 -17.21
CA ILE A 100 5.53 -8.56 -17.25
C ILE A 100 4.66 -8.99 -16.06
N GLY A 101 4.25 -8.03 -15.24
CA GLY A 101 3.45 -8.24 -14.03
C GLY A 101 4.23 -8.86 -12.87
N VAL A 102 5.56 -8.95 -12.98
CA VAL A 102 6.40 -9.54 -11.94
C VAL A 102 6.99 -8.42 -11.07
N PRO A 103 6.71 -8.39 -9.75
CA PRO A 103 7.28 -7.38 -8.89
C PRO A 103 8.78 -7.62 -8.68
N HIS A 104 9.52 -6.55 -8.42
CA HIS A 104 10.91 -6.59 -7.97
C HIS A 104 11.08 -7.60 -6.80
N PRO A 105 12.20 -8.33 -6.71
CA PRO A 105 12.45 -9.25 -5.59
C PRO A 105 12.20 -8.68 -4.20
N THR A 106 12.58 -7.41 -3.99
CA THR A 106 12.36 -6.69 -2.73
C THR A 106 10.91 -6.24 -2.51
N GLY A 107 10.10 -6.17 -3.58
CA GLY A 107 8.68 -5.81 -3.56
C GLY A 107 7.74 -6.98 -3.29
N ARG A 108 8.21 -8.25 -3.38
CA ARG A 108 7.37 -9.44 -3.15
C ARG A 108 6.69 -9.48 -1.78
N ALA A 109 7.34 -8.98 -0.74
CA ALA A 109 6.72 -8.90 0.59
C ALA A 109 5.57 -7.88 0.61
N ALA A 110 5.71 -6.75 -0.08
CA ALA A 110 4.65 -5.76 -0.20
C ALA A 110 3.46 -6.29 -1.02
N MET A 111 3.72 -7.06 -2.10
CA MET A 111 2.66 -7.73 -2.86
C MET A 111 1.81 -8.64 -1.97
N ARG A 112 2.44 -9.51 -1.18
CA ARG A 112 1.72 -10.39 -0.25
C ARG A 112 0.90 -9.62 0.80
N MET A 113 1.42 -8.48 1.26
CA MET A 113 0.66 -7.63 2.18
C MET A 113 -0.59 -7.03 1.52
N LEU A 114 -0.51 -6.66 0.24
CA LEU A 114 -1.66 -6.21 -0.54
C LEU A 114 -2.66 -7.34 -0.77
N GLU A 115 -2.20 -8.54 -1.12
CA GLU A 115 -3.05 -9.72 -1.30
C GLU A 115 -3.82 -10.07 -0.02
N ASN A 116 -3.17 -10.01 1.14
CA ASN A 116 -3.82 -10.21 2.45
C ASN A 116 -4.89 -9.15 2.78
N GLU A 117 -4.78 -7.97 2.15
CA GLU A 117 -5.77 -6.90 2.26
C GLU A 117 -6.87 -6.98 1.19
N GLY A 118 -6.86 -8.02 0.35
CA GLY A 118 -7.87 -8.25 -0.68
C GLY A 118 -7.55 -7.61 -2.04
N PHE A 119 -6.35 -7.08 -2.23
CA PHE A 119 -5.91 -6.60 -3.53
C PHE A 119 -5.58 -7.77 -4.46
N ARG A 120 -5.85 -7.58 -5.76
CA ARG A 120 -5.53 -8.53 -6.82
C ARG A 120 -4.87 -7.84 -8.01
N HIS A 121 -4.06 -8.57 -8.76
CA HIS A 121 -3.60 -8.11 -10.07
C HIS A 121 -4.76 -8.15 -11.06
N ASP A 122 -5.02 -7.03 -11.74
CA ASP A 122 -6.17 -6.88 -12.66
C ASP A 122 -5.71 -6.64 -14.11
N GLY A 123 -4.54 -7.17 -14.48
CA GLY A 123 -4.02 -7.12 -15.85
C GLY A 123 -3.34 -5.81 -16.26
N TYR A 124 -3.19 -4.85 -15.36
CA TYR A 124 -2.42 -3.62 -15.57
C TYR A 124 -0.98 -3.78 -15.08
N VAL A 125 -0.05 -3.14 -15.81
CA VAL A 125 1.38 -3.09 -15.46
C VAL A 125 1.92 -1.69 -15.67
N ASP A 126 2.96 -1.35 -14.91
CA ASP A 126 3.70 -0.11 -15.07
C ASP A 126 4.34 -0.05 -16.47
N ILE A 127 4.26 1.13 -17.08
CA ILE A 127 4.69 1.35 -18.46
C ILE A 127 6.21 1.49 -18.62
N PHE A 128 6.96 1.65 -17.53
CA PHE A 128 8.42 1.72 -17.54
C PHE A 128 9.05 0.36 -17.27
N ASP A 129 8.62 -0.31 -16.20
CA ASP A 129 9.31 -1.50 -15.66
C ASP A 129 8.49 -2.78 -15.70
N GLY A 130 7.24 -2.71 -16.17
CA GLY A 130 6.35 -3.86 -16.29
C GLY A 130 5.85 -4.40 -14.95
N GLY A 131 6.08 -3.70 -13.84
CA GLY A 131 5.64 -4.10 -12.52
C GLY A 131 4.11 -4.13 -12.39
N PRO A 132 3.54 -5.00 -11.53
CA PRO A 132 2.10 -5.18 -11.48
C PRO A 132 1.37 -4.04 -10.76
N THR A 133 0.20 -3.66 -11.28
CA THR A 133 -0.77 -2.82 -10.58
C THR A 133 -1.77 -3.71 -9.83
N MET A 134 -1.82 -3.54 -8.51
CA MET A 134 -2.73 -4.24 -7.62
C MET A 134 -3.97 -3.38 -7.34
N VAL A 135 -5.16 -3.99 -7.40
CA VAL A 135 -6.46 -3.30 -7.30
C VAL A 135 -7.34 -3.96 -6.25
N ALA A 136 -8.08 -3.16 -5.47
CA ALA A 136 -9.15 -3.60 -4.61
C ALA A 136 -10.34 -2.63 -4.66
N HIS A 137 -11.56 -3.13 -4.45
CA HIS A 137 -12.66 -2.25 -4.07
C HIS A 137 -12.41 -1.75 -2.66
N THR A 138 -12.55 -0.44 -2.45
CA THR A 138 -12.15 0.21 -1.19
C THR A 138 -12.85 -0.40 0.02
N ASP A 139 -14.13 -0.72 -0.09
CA ASP A 139 -14.94 -1.28 0.99
C ASP A 139 -14.72 -2.78 1.22
N ASP A 140 -14.05 -3.46 0.29
CA ASP A 140 -13.66 -4.87 0.43
C ASP A 140 -12.26 -5.05 1.02
N VAL A 141 -11.49 -3.97 1.14
CA VAL A 141 -10.15 -4.03 1.75
C VAL A 141 -10.29 -4.51 3.20
N THR A 142 -9.58 -5.58 3.56
CA THR A 142 -9.70 -6.27 4.85
C THR A 142 -9.70 -5.29 6.03
N SER A 143 -8.74 -4.34 6.03
CA SER A 143 -8.64 -3.34 7.09
C SER A 143 -9.75 -2.30 7.09
N VAL A 144 -10.25 -1.91 5.91
CA VAL A 144 -11.36 -0.96 5.80
C VAL A 144 -12.63 -1.61 6.31
N LYS A 145 -12.96 -2.78 5.76
CA LYS A 145 -14.15 -3.58 6.07
C LYS A 145 -14.21 -4.01 7.54
N GLY A 146 -13.06 -4.41 8.09
CA GLY A 146 -12.94 -4.91 9.47
C GLY A 146 -12.72 -3.83 10.51
N SER A 147 -12.63 -2.55 10.12
CA SER A 147 -12.43 -1.47 11.06
C SER A 147 -13.68 -1.22 11.90
N VAL A 148 -13.48 -1.03 13.21
CA VAL A 148 -14.55 -0.81 14.18
C VAL A 148 -14.32 0.53 14.85
N ARG A 149 -15.35 1.37 14.87
CA ARG A 149 -15.40 2.62 15.63
C ARG A 149 -16.08 2.37 16.98
N ALA A 150 -15.42 2.72 18.08
CA ALA A 150 -15.92 2.54 19.43
C ALA A 150 -15.55 3.71 20.34
N TYR A 151 -16.28 3.86 21.45
CA TYR A 151 -15.95 4.79 22.53
C TYR A 151 -15.04 4.10 23.54
N VAL A 152 -14.01 4.81 23.99
CA VAL A 152 -13.07 4.28 24.97
C VAL A 152 -13.74 4.14 26.33
N THR A 153 -13.81 2.92 26.86
CA THR A 153 -14.44 2.60 28.15
C THR A 153 -13.44 2.33 29.26
N ALA A 154 -12.19 1.99 28.92
CA ALA A 154 -11.09 1.85 29.87
C ALA A 154 -9.73 1.99 29.17
N LEU A 155 -8.73 2.48 29.92
CA LEU A 155 -7.34 2.67 29.44
C LEU A 155 -6.33 1.70 30.06
N SER A 156 -6.83 0.67 30.74
CA SER A 156 -6.04 -0.24 31.58
C SER A 156 -6.08 -1.69 31.12
N ALA A 157 -6.37 -1.93 29.83
CA ALA A 157 -6.36 -3.29 29.29
C ALA A 157 -4.95 -3.88 29.36
N SER A 158 -4.72 -4.83 30.27
CA SER A 158 -3.45 -5.53 30.43
C SER A 158 -3.25 -6.65 29.41
N GLU A 159 -4.36 -7.20 28.90
CA GLU A 159 -4.43 -8.25 27.88
C GLU A 159 -5.53 -7.93 26.88
N GLY A 160 -5.46 -8.50 25.68
CA GLY A 160 -6.46 -8.27 24.64
C GLY A 160 -6.01 -8.71 23.26
N GLU A 161 -6.92 -8.61 22.29
CA GLU A 161 -6.60 -8.85 20.89
C GLU A 161 -5.60 -7.81 20.40
N ARG A 162 -4.54 -8.25 19.71
CA ARG A 162 -3.59 -7.33 19.09
C ARG A 162 -4.27 -6.65 17.90
N ALA A 163 -4.29 -5.33 17.94
CA ALA A 163 -4.97 -4.51 16.95
C ALA A 163 -4.08 -3.35 16.49
N ILE A 164 -4.45 -2.78 15.36
CA ILE A 164 -4.08 -1.41 15.01
C ILE A 164 -5.18 -0.52 15.55
N LEU A 165 -4.78 0.50 16.32
CA LEU A 165 -5.65 1.51 16.89
C LEU A 165 -5.37 2.83 16.18
N ALA A 166 -6.40 3.62 15.93
CA ALA A 166 -6.30 4.90 15.25
C ALA A 166 -7.28 5.94 15.79
N THR A 167 -6.89 7.21 15.78
CA THR A 167 -7.74 8.33 16.20
C THR A 167 -7.40 9.59 15.42
N GLY A 168 -8.09 10.69 15.75
CA GLY A 168 -7.90 12.01 15.16
C GLY A 168 -8.56 12.14 13.80
N GLN A 169 -8.29 13.27 13.15
CA GLN A 169 -8.82 13.59 11.82
C GLN A 169 -7.74 14.30 11.02
N LEU A 170 -7.59 13.92 9.74
CA LEU A 170 -6.69 14.60 8.80
C LEU A 170 -5.29 14.83 9.43
N GLY A 171 -4.91 16.08 9.69
CA GLY A 171 -3.60 16.45 10.25
C GLY A 171 -3.34 16.00 11.68
N THR A 172 -4.37 15.59 12.43
CA THR A 172 -4.23 15.03 13.79
C THR A 172 -4.30 13.50 13.84
N PHE A 173 -4.34 12.84 12.68
CA PHE A 173 -4.42 11.39 12.60
C PHE A 173 -3.22 10.73 13.30
N ARG A 174 -3.51 9.77 14.18
CA ARG A 174 -2.54 8.95 14.89
C ARG A 174 -2.92 7.49 14.75
N ALA A 175 -1.94 6.60 14.65
CA ALA A 175 -2.15 5.17 14.68
C ALA A 175 -0.97 4.42 15.33
N CYS A 176 -1.27 3.37 16.09
CA CYS A 176 -0.29 2.52 16.74
C CYS A 176 -0.76 1.05 16.76
N PHE A 177 0.15 0.14 17.12
CA PHE A 177 -0.27 -1.18 17.58
C PHE A 177 -0.62 -1.10 19.06
N GLY A 178 -1.69 -1.79 19.45
CA GLY A 178 -2.12 -1.89 20.84
C GLY A 178 -2.82 -3.21 21.13
N ALA A 179 -3.16 -3.41 22.41
CA ALA A 179 -4.14 -4.39 22.82
C ALA A 179 -5.52 -3.72 22.89
N ARG A 180 -6.56 -4.44 22.46
CA ARG A 180 -7.95 -4.03 22.64
C ARG A 180 -8.82 -5.13 23.22
N VAL A 181 -9.86 -4.72 23.92
CA VAL A 181 -11.02 -5.56 24.27
C VAL A 181 -12.26 -4.79 23.87
N LEU A 182 -13.05 -5.34 22.95
CA LEU A 182 -14.35 -4.79 22.59
C LEU A 182 -15.38 -5.32 23.60
N ASP A 183 -16.20 -4.43 24.15
CA ASP A 183 -17.30 -4.83 25.03
C ASP A 183 -18.60 -5.09 24.24
N ALA A 184 -19.59 -5.68 24.91
CA ALA A 184 -20.87 -6.02 24.29
C ALA A 184 -21.73 -4.80 23.94
N ASP A 185 -21.45 -3.65 24.55
CA ASP A 185 -22.20 -2.40 24.38
C ASP A 185 -21.57 -1.49 23.30
N GLY A 186 -20.53 -1.97 22.60
CA GLY A 186 -19.87 -1.26 21.51
C GLY A 186 -18.76 -0.29 21.95
N GLY A 187 -18.32 -0.37 23.19
CA GLY A 187 -17.14 0.30 23.71
C GLY A 187 -15.85 -0.51 23.50
N ILE A 188 -14.73 0.14 23.82
CA ILE A 188 -13.38 -0.42 23.67
C ILE A 188 -12.51 -0.09 24.88
N ALA A 189 -11.92 -1.11 25.48
CA ALA A 189 -10.81 -0.95 26.40
C ALA A 189 -9.49 -1.09 25.63
N ILE A 190 -8.53 -0.19 25.90
CA ILE A 190 -7.19 -0.20 25.28
C ILE A 190 -6.11 -0.19 26.35
N ASP A 191 -4.89 -0.59 25.97
CA ASP A 191 -3.74 -0.48 26.88
C ASP A 191 -3.29 0.97 27.07
N SER A 192 -2.68 1.26 28.22
CA SER A 192 -2.30 2.64 28.59
C SER A 192 -1.25 3.24 27.65
N ALA A 193 -0.31 2.43 27.15
CA ALA A 193 0.71 2.91 26.24
C ALA A 193 0.11 3.36 24.89
N SER A 194 -0.90 2.63 24.41
CA SER A 194 -1.69 3.05 23.25
C SER A 194 -2.47 4.33 23.51
N ALA A 195 -3.09 4.47 24.68
CA ALA A 195 -3.81 5.68 25.06
C ALA A 195 -2.89 6.92 25.02
N ASP A 196 -1.69 6.81 25.59
CA ASP A 196 -0.68 7.87 25.60
C ASP A 196 -0.21 8.25 24.18
N LEU A 197 0.05 7.25 23.32
CA LEU A 197 0.49 7.49 21.94
C LEU A 197 -0.60 8.15 21.09
N LEU A 198 -1.85 7.74 21.30
CA LEU A 198 -3.01 8.24 20.59
C LEU A 198 -3.53 9.58 21.15
N ASP A 199 -3.12 9.95 22.37
CA ASP A 199 -3.59 11.15 23.08
C ASP A 199 -5.11 11.12 23.28
N VAL A 200 -5.61 10.04 23.87
CA VAL A 200 -7.05 9.79 24.11
C VAL A 200 -7.36 9.45 25.56
N SER A 201 -8.57 9.80 26.00
CA SER A 201 -9.14 9.52 27.32
C SER A 201 -10.40 8.65 27.22
N GLU A 202 -10.93 8.20 28.36
CA GLU A 202 -12.26 7.57 28.39
C GLU A 202 -13.33 8.51 27.83
N GLY A 203 -14.25 7.97 27.04
CA GLY A 203 -15.27 8.71 26.31
C GLY A 203 -14.83 9.21 24.92
N ASP A 204 -13.52 9.22 24.61
CA ASP A 204 -13.06 9.54 23.27
C ASP A 204 -13.37 8.43 22.27
N THR A 205 -13.37 8.76 20.98
CA THR A 205 -13.58 7.79 19.90
C THR A 205 -12.25 7.24 19.41
N VAL A 206 -12.15 5.92 19.31
CA VAL A 206 -11.02 5.22 18.67
C VAL A 206 -11.56 4.29 17.58
N TRP A 207 -10.83 4.21 16.47
CA TRP A 207 -11.01 3.20 15.44
C TRP A 207 -10.01 2.07 15.65
N SER A 208 -10.42 0.84 15.38
CA SER A 208 -9.53 -0.30 15.56
C SER A 208 -9.76 -1.41 14.55
N VAL A 209 -8.71 -2.15 14.19
CA VAL A 209 -8.81 -3.37 13.38
C VAL A 209 -7.84 -4.43 13.90
N ALA A 210 -8.25 -5.70 13.86
CA ALA A 210 -7.39 -6.81 14.27
C ALA A 210 -6.11 -6.85 13.42
N ARG A 211 -4.99 -7.20 14.06
CA ARG A 211 -3.66 -7.24 13.43
C ARG A 211 -3.52 -8.34 12.38
#